data_AF-Q922U9-F1
#
_entry.id   AF-Q922U9-F1
#
_cell.length_a   1.000
_cell.length_b   1.000
_cell.length_c   1.000
_cell.angle_alpha   90.00
_cell.angle_beta   90.00
_cell.angle_gamma   90.00
#
_symmetry.space_group_name_H-M   'P 1'
#
loop_
_entity.id
_entity.type
_entity.pdbx_description
1 polymer ?
#
loop_
_entity_poly.entity_id
_entity_poly.type
_entity_poly.pdbx_seq_one_letter_code
_entity_poly.pdbx_strand_id
1 'polypeptide(L)'
;YFIVLVRVKNKTDYTGPESYVAQMIKNKNLDWFPRMRAMSLVSGEGEGEQNEIRILQEKLGSTMKLVSHLTSQLNELKEQMTEQRKRRQRLGFVDVQNCMSR
;
A
#
# COMPACT_ATOMS: atom_id res chain seq x y z
N TYR A 1 -27.02 -21.40 -11.46
CA TYR A 1 -28.48 -21.44 -11.23
C TYR A 1 -29.09 -20.02 -11.15
N PHE A 2 -28.74 -19.19 -10.16
CA PHE A 2 -29.36 -17.87 -9.92
C PHE A 2 -29.39 -16.90 -11.12
N ILE A 3 -28.28 -16.76 -11.87
CA ILE A 3 -28.24 -15.86 -13.05
C ILE A 3 -29.23 -16.31 -14.14
N VAL A 4 -29.40 -17.62 -14.31
CA VAL A 4 -30.36 -18.18 -15.29
C VAL A 4 -31.78 -17.94 -14.80
N LEU A 5 -32.05 -18.16 -13.51
CA LEU A 5 -33.34 -17.86 -12.87
C LEU A 5 -33.79 -16.41 -13.12
N VAL A 6 -32.91 -15.43 -12.83
CA VAL A 6 -33.18 -13.99 -13.04
C VAL A 6 -33.42 -13.66 -14.52
N ARG A 7 -32.94 -14.47 -15.46
CA ARG A 7 -33.17 -14.25 -16.90
C ARG A 7 -34.49 -14.82 -17.42
N VAL A 8 -34.99 -15.91 -16.84
CA VAL A 8 -36.15 -16.64 -17.34
C VAL A 8 -37.44 -16.39 -16.54
N LYS A 9 -37.31 -15.85 -15.33
CA LYS A 9 -38.44 -15.55 -14.44
C LYS A 9 -39.23 -14.32 -14.94
N ASN A 10 -40.55 -14.32 -14.72
CA ASN A 10 -41.38 -13.15 -15.01
C ASN A 10 -40.96 -11.96 -14.12
N LYS A 11 -40.85 -10.78 -14.73
CA LYS A 11 -40.33 -9.57 -14.05
C LYS A 11 -41.18 -9.12 -12.87
N THR A 12 -42.49 -9.37 -12.91
CA THR A 12 -43.43 -9.03 -11.81
C THR A 12 -43.23 -9.89 -10.58
N ASP A 13 -42.62 -11.06 -10.74
CA ASP A 13 -42.44 -12.04 -9.67
C ASP A 13 -41.07 -11.88 -9.00
N TYR A 14 -40.29 -10.87 -9.42
CA TYR A 14 -38.99 -10.60 -8.85
C TYR A 14 -39.14 -10.18 -7.39
N THR A 15 -38.36 -10.84 -6.55
CA THR A 15 -38.07 -10.36 -5.20
C THR A 15 -37.15 -9.14 -5.27
N GLY A 16 -36.98 -8.45 -4.13
CA GLY A 16 -36.08 -7.29 -4.03
C GLY A 16 -34.67 -7.56 -4.57
N PRO A 17 -33.97 -8.62 -4.12
CA PRO A 17 -32.63 -8.96 -4.61
C PRO A 17 -32.59 -9.30 -6.10
N GLU A 18 -33.60 -10.03 -6.62
CA GLU A 18 -33.68 -10.36 -8.04
C GLU A 18 -33.86 -9.10 -8.89
N SER A 19 -34.70 -8.15 -8.45
CA SER A 19 -34.91 -6.86 -9.13
C SER A 19 -33.63 -6.03 -9.16
N TYR A 20 -32.93 -5.95 -8.02
CA TYR A 20 -31.65 -5.25 -7.92
C TYR A 20 -30.60 -5.85 -8.86
N VAL A 21 -30.42 -7.17 -8.84
CA VAL A 21 -29.44 -7.86 -9.71
C VAL A 21 -29.82 -7.71 -11.18
N ALA A 22 -31.10 -7.81 -11.54
CA ALA A 22 -31.58 -7.60 -12.90
C ALA A 22 -31.25 -6.18 -13.41
N GLN A 23 -31.44 -5.16 -12.57
CA GLN A 23 -31.07 -3.78 -12.90
C GLN A 23 -29.56 -3.61 -13.08
N MET A 24 -28.75 -4.20 -12.19
CA MET A 24 -27.29 -4.12 -12.29
C MET A 24 -26.76 -4.79 -13.56
N ILE A 25 -27.30 -5.96 -13.92
CA ILE A 25 -27.00 -6.65 -15.19
C ILE A 25 -27.39 -5.78 -16.39
N LYS A 26 -28.59 -5.17 -16.38
CA LYS A 26 -29.05 -4.26 -17.45
C LYS A 26 -28.10 -3.08 -17.62
N ASN A 27 -27.57 -2.54 -16.53
CA ASN A 27 -26.64 -1.42 -16.51
C ASN A 27 -25.18 -1.84 -16.76
N LYS A 28 -24.92 -3.13 -17.00
CA LYS A 28 -23.57 -3.71 -17.11
C LYS A 28 -22.69 -3.38 -15.89
N ASN A 29 -23.29 -3.12 -14.73
CA ASN A 29 -22.59 -2.92 -13.48
C ASN A 29 -22.36 -4.31 -12.84
N LEU A 30 -21.11 -4.62 -12.50
CA LEU A 30 -20.71 -5.92 -11.94
C LEU A 30 -20.45 -5.86 -10.42
N ASP A 31 -20.73 -4.74 -9.76
CA ASP A 31 -20.54 -4.51 -8.33
C ASP A 31 -21.53 -5.32 -7.47
N TRP A 32 -22.62 -5.81 -8.06
CA TRP A 32 -23.56 -6.70 -7.37
C TRP A 32 -22.98 -8.09 -7.09
N PHE A 33 -21.92 -8.47 -7.82
CA PHE A 33 -21.24 -9.75 -7.64
C PHE A 33 -19.96 -9.54 -6.81
N PRO A 34 -19.83 -10.13 -5.61
CA PRO A 34 -18.63 -10.00 -4.79
C PRO A 34 -17.40 -10.51 -5.53
N ARG A 35 -16.52 -9.60 -5.94
CA ARG A 35 -15.22 -9.95 -6.55
C ARG A 35 -14.18 -10.06 -5.46
N MET A 36 -13.32 -11.08 -5.55
CA MET A 36 -12.21 -11.31 -4.60
C MET A 36 -12.66 -11.48 -3.14
N ARG A 37 -13.96 -11.71 -2.92
CA ARG A 37 -14.60 -11.94 -1.64
C ARG A 37 -15.50 -13.15 -1.82
N ALA A 38 -14.97 -14.34 -1.58
CA ALA A 38 -15.80 -15.54 -1.50
C ALA A 38 -16.44 -15.57 -0.11
N MET A 39 -17.70 -16.04 -0.01
CA MET A 39 -18.20 -16.51 1.27
C MET A 39 -17.37 -17.72 1.67
N SER A 40 -16.48 -17.57 2.65
CA SER A 40 -15.97 -18.71 3.42
C SER A 40 -17.14 -19.26 4.21
N LEU A 41 -17.51 -20.52 4.03
CA LEU A 41 -18.63 -21.17 4.73
C LEU A 41 -18.34 -21.41 6.23
N VAL A 42 -17.32 -20.78 6.79
CA VAL A 42 -16.96 -20.85 8.20
C VAL A 42 -17.23 -19.50 8.83
N SER A 43 -18.37 -19.42 9.49
CA SER A 43 -18.80 -18.28 10.29
C SER A 43 -17.81 -18.04 11.45
N GLY A 44 -16.93 -17.06 11.26
CA GLY A 44 -16.31 -16.31 12.35
C GLY A 44 -16.30 -14.86 11.93
N GLU A 45 -16.99 -13.99 12.67
CA GLU A 45 -17.04 -12.54 12.43
C GLU A 45 -15.64 -11.89 12.30
N GLY A 46 -14.58 -12.60 12.71
CA GLY A 46 -13.20 -12.15 12.63
C GLY A 46 -12.41 -12.41 11.33
N GLU A 47 -12.88 -13.18 10.33
CA GLU A 47 -12.02 -13.49 9.16
C GLU A 47 -11.79 -12.29 8.23
N GLY A 48 -12.83 -11.48 7.99
CA GLY A 48 -12.71 -10.25 7.20
C GLY A 48 -11.79 -9.24 7.88
N GLU A 49 -11.98 -9.04 9.18
CA GLU A 49 -11.15 -8.16 10.01
C GLU A 49 -9.71 -8.66 10.10
N GLN A 50 -9.49 -9.97 10.25
CA GLN A 50 -8.14 -10.55 10.28
C GLN A 50 -7.41 -10.36 8.94
N ASN A 51 -8.09 -10.52 7.80
CA ASN A 51 -7.46 -10.27 6.51
C ASN A 51 -7.13 -8.79 6.31
N GLU A 52 -8.00 -7.87 6.75
CA GLU A 52 -7.72 -6.44 6.72
C GLU A 52 -6.55 -6.08 7.65
N ILE A 53 -6.51 -6.60 8.87
CA ILE A 53 -5.40 -6.43 9.82
C ILE A 53 -4.10 -6.95 9.21
N ARG A 54 -4.10 -8.11 8.56
CA ARG A 54 -2.92 -8.67 7.89
C ARG A 54 -2.40 -7.76 6.79
N ILE A 55 -3.30 -7.25 5.94
CA ILE A 55 -2.93 -6.30 4.87
C ILE A 55 -2.37 -5.00 5.45
N LEU A 56 -2.97 -4.48 6.52
CA LEU A 56 -2.51 -3.27 7.21
C LEU A 56 -1.12 -3.50 7.83
N GLN A 57 -0.88 -4.65 8.45
CA GLN A 57 0.43 -5.02 9.01
C GLN A 57 1.50 -5.12 7.91
N GLU A 58 1.18 -5.71 6.76
CA GLU A 58 2.11 -5.80 5.63
C GLU A 58 2.49 -4.41 5.07
N LYS A 59 1.50 -3.52 4.92
CA LYS A 59 1.72 -2.13 4.51
C LYS A 59 2.55 -1.35 5.53
N LEU A 60 2.28 -1.54 6.82
CA LEU A 60 3.04 -0.91 7.90
C LEU A 60 4.49 -1.40 7.88
N GLY A 61 4.72 -2.71 7.79
CA GLY A 61 6.06 -3.30 7.72
C GLY A 61 6.86 -2.80 6.51
N SER A 62 6.21 -2.67 5.35
CA SER A 62 6.83 -2.12 4.14
C SER A 62 7.21 -0.65 4.31
N THR A 63 6.32 0.15 4.91
CA THR A 63 6.58 1.57 5.20
C THR A 63 7.71 1.73 6.21
N MET A 64 7.74 0.94 7.28
CA MET A 64 8.81 0.97 8.28
C MET A 64 10.18 0.62 7.69
N LYS A 65 10.24 -0.39 6.82
CA LYS A 65 11.47 -0.74 6.09
C LYS A 65 11.95 0.43 5.22
N LEU A 66 11.04 1.07 4.50
CA LEU A 66 11.38 2.23 3.66
C LEU A 66 11.90 3.40 4.50
N VAL A 67 11.24 3.72 5.60
CA VAL A 67 11.68 4.78 6.53
C VAL A 67 13.07 4.46 7.07
N SER A 68 13.31 3.23 7.55
CA SER A 68 14.62 2.81 8.05
C SER A 68 15.71 2.93 6.98
N HIS A 69 15.42 2.53 5.74
CA HIS A 69 16.36 2.65 4.63
C HIS A 69 16.70 4.12 4.32
N LEU A 70 15.69 4.98 4.20
CA LEU A 70 15.88 6.41 3.95
C LEU A 70 16.64 7.08 5.09
N THR A 71 16.37 6.72 6.35
CA THR A 71 17.14 7.23 7.50
C THR A 71 18.62 6.82 7.42
N SER A 72 18.92 5.58 7.02
CA SER A 72 20.30 5.14 6.80
C SER A 72 20.99 5.97 5.73
N GLN A 73 20.34 6.16 4.58
CA GLN A 73 20.87 6.97 3.47
C GLN A 73 21.14 8.42 3.88
N LEU A 74 20.26 9.02 4.69
CA LEU A 74 20.47 10.38 5.21
C LEU A 74 21.67 10.45 6.17
N ASN A 75 21.86 9.44 7.02
CA ASN A 75 23.01 9.39 7.94
C ASN A 75 24.33 9.23 7.18
N GLU A 76 24.38 8.33 6.20
CA GLU A 76 25.55 8.16 5.33
C GLU A 76 25.89 9.45 4.58
N LEU A 77 24.90 10.12 4.01
CA LEU A 77 25.10 11.40 3.32
C LEU A 77 25.64 12.48 4.27
N LYS A 78 25.10 12.56 5.49
CA LYS A 78 25.57 13.50 6.52
C LYS A 78 27.03 13.23 6.89
N GLU A 79 27.42 11.97 7.03
CA GLU A 79 28.80 11.59 7.35
C GLU A 79 29.75 11.97 6.20
N GLN A 80 29.38 11.66 4.95
CA GLN A 80 30.16 12.05 3.77
C GLN A 80 30.36 13.57 3.68
N MET A 81 29.31 14.36 3.89
CA MET A 81 29.40 15.83 3.91
C MET A 81 30.30 16.34 5.03
N THR A 82 30.25 15.70 6.21
CA THR A 82 31.08 16.06 7.36
C THR A 82 32.56 15.77 7.10
N GLU A 83 32.87 14.58 6.57
CA GLU A 83 34.24 14.20 6.20
C GLU A 83 34.79 15.06 5.07
N GLN A 84 33.97 15.41 4.08
CA GLN A 84 34.36 16.34 3.02
C GLN A 84 34.72 17.71 3.59
N ARG A 85 33.93 18.23 4.55
CA ARG A 85 34.22 19.50 5.23
C ARG A 85 35.52 19.43 6.03
N LYS A 86 35.75 18.36 6.80
CA LYS A 86 37.01 18.17 7.55
C LYS A 86 38.23 18.10 6.62
N ARG A 87 38.13 17.38 5.50
CA ARG A 87 39.19 17.31 4.47
C ARG A 87 39.54 18.69 3.92
N ARG A 88 38.53 19.50 3.59
CA ARG A 88 38.74 20.89 3.12
C ARG A 88 39.41 21.77 4.17
N GLN A 89 39.00 21.67 5.44
CA GLN A 89 39.62 22.44 6.53
C GLN A 89 41.10 22.05 6.71
N ARG A 90 41.45 20.76 6.64
CA ARG A 90 42.85 20.32 6.73
C ARG A 90 43.73 20.91 5.63
N LEU A 91 43.24 20.95 4.38
CA LEU A 91 43.99 21.57 3.28
C LEU A 91 44.26 23.06 3.54
N GLY A 92 43.27 23.79 4.05
CA GLY A 92 43.45 25.20 4.43
C GLY A 92 44.51 25.44 5.52
N PHE A 93 44.77 24.48 6.40
CA PHE A 93 45.86 24.58 7.39
C PHE A 93 47.26 24.36 6.76
N VAL A 94 47.38 23.49 5.76
CA VAL A 94 48.64 23.24 5.06
C VAL A 94 49.08 24.47 4.27
N ASP A 95 48.14 25.18 3.65
CA ASP A 95 48.41 26.44 2.94
C ASP A 95 48.92 27.54 3.88
N VAL A 96 48.36 27.64 5.08
CA VAL A 96 48.79 28.61 6.11
C VAL A 96 50.18 28.27 6.66
N GLN A 97 50.49 26.99 6.92
CA GLN A 97 51.82 26.58 7.37
C GLN A 97 52.90 26.82 6.33
N ASN A 98 52.59 26.63 5.04
CA ASN A 98 53.52 26.94 3.95
C ASN A 98 53.79 28.45 3.80
N CYS A 99 52.80 29.31 4.08
CA CYS A 99 52.99 30.77 4.10
C CYS A 99 53.83 31.25 5.29
N MET A 100 53.75 30.59 6.46
CA MET A 100 54.56 30.97 7.64
C MET A 100 55.99 30.42 7.61
N SER A 101 56.30 29.50 6.69
CA SER A 101 57.62 28.86 6.56
C SER A 101 58.49 29.47 5.45
N ARG A 102 58.06 30.58 4.84
CA ARG A 102 58.82 31.39 3.88
C ARG A 102 59.16 32.75 4.49
#